data_AF-A0A8T4F288-F1
#
_entry.id   AF-A0A8T4F288-F1
#
_cell.length_a   1.000
_cell.length_b   1.000
_cell.length_c   1.000
_cell.angle_alpha   90.00
_cell.angle_beta   90.00
_cell.angle_gamma   90.00
#
_symmetry.space_group_name_H-M   'P 1'
#
loop_
_entity.id
_entity.type
_entity.pdbx_description
1 polymer ?
#
loop_
_entity_poly.entity_id
_entity_poly.type
_entity_poly.pdbx_seq_one_letter_code
_entity_poly.pdbx_strand_id
1 'polypeptide(L)'
;MSVPGDDHVSLPELEADVAAELAMAEASHPEEVVNLPVNEWLFDPVDVEYDEVGLRTLLGAVETLESPAPHPTGEKVDPHGADRTLE
;
A
#
# COMPACT_ATOMS: atom_id res chain seq x y z
N MET A 1 -26.65 -11.71 -12.80
CA MET A 1 -25.20 -11.51 -12.67
C MET A 1 -24.79 -12.22 -11.40
N SER A 2 -24.00 -13.28 -11.51
CA SER A 2 -23.37 -13.87 -10.33
C SER A 2 -22.39 -12.83 -9.81
N VAL A 3 -22.55 -12.41 -8.55
CA VAL A 3 -21.45 -11.77 -7.83
C VAL A 3 -20.34 -12.81 -7.86
N PRO A 4 -19.19 -12.56 -8.52
CA PRO A 4 -18.08 -13.48 -8.48
C PRO A 4 -17.79 -13.75 -7.01
N GLY A 5 -17.55 -15.02 -6.71
CA GLY A 5 -17.53 -15.54 -5.37
C GLY A 5 -16.60 -14.75 -4.46
N ASP A 6 -16.78 -15.05 -3.19
CA ASP A 6 -15.88 -14.82 -2.07
C ASP A 6 -14.51 -15.49 -2.31
N ASP A 7 -13.91 -15.28 -3.49
CA ASP A 7 -12.53 -15.58 -3.80
C ASP A 7 -11.75 -14.59 -2.95
N HIS A 8 -11.27 -15.07 -1.80
CA HIS A 8 -10.40 -14.29 -0.93
C HIS A 8 -9.15 -13.93 -1.73
N VAL A 9 -9.13 -12.71 -2.29
CA VAL A 9 -7.98 -12.15 -2.99
C VAL A 9 -6.79 -12.23 -2.04
N SER A 10 -5.76 -12.95 -2.45
CA SER A 10 -4.56 -13.07 -1.64
C SER A 10 -3.79 -11.73 -1.65
N LEU A 11 -3.06 -11.41 -0.58
CA LEU A 11 -2.27 -10.16 -0.56
C LEU A 11 -1.27 -10.06 -1.73
N PRO A 12 -0.60 -11.14 -2.19
CA PRO A 12 0.32 -11.04 -3.32
C PRO A 12 -0.39 -10.77 -4.65
N GLU A 13 -1.63 -11.26 -4.79
CA GLU A 13 -2.46 -11.00 -5.97
C GLU A 13 -2.95 -9.54 -5.97
N LEU A 14 -3.41 -9.05 -4.82
CA LEU A 14 -3.79 -7.65 -4.67
C LEU A 14 -2.59 -6.71 -4.90
N GLU A 15 -1.40 -7.04 -4.40
CA GLU A 15 -0.18 -6.27 -4.65
C GLU A 15 0.11 -6.17 -6.15
N ALA A 16 0.04 -7.31 -6.87
CA ALA A 16 0.28 -7.36 -8.30
C ALA A 16 -0.73 -6.51 -9.09
N ASP A 17 -2.01 -6.58 -8.73
CA ASP A 17 -3.07 -5.79 -9.38
C ASP A 17 -2.88 -4.30 -9.14
N VAL A 18 -2.66 -3.89 -7.88
CA VAL A 18 -2.42 -2.49 -7.50
C VAL A 18 -1.17 -1.93 -8.18
N ALA A 19 -0.10 -2.72 -8.27
CA ALA A 19 1.11 -2.32 -8.98
C ALA A 19 0.88 -2.15 -10.50
N ALA A 20 0.08 -3.02 -11.11
CA ALA A 20 -0.28 -2.91 -12.52
C ALA A 20 -1.13 -1.66 -12.80
N GLU A 21 -2.12 -1.37 -11.96
CA GLU A 21 -2.94 -0.16 -12.07
C GLU A 21 -2.11 1.10 -11.83
N LEU A 22 -1.22 1.10 -10.84
CA LEU A 22 -0.33 2.23 -10.58
C LEU A 22 0.56 2.52 -11.79
N ALA A 23 1.12 1.48 -12.42
CA ALA A 23 1.93 1.63 -13.62
C ALA A 23 1.15 2.22 -14.79
N MET A 24 -0.14 1.88 -14.94
CA MET A 24 -1.01 2.47 -15.96
C MET A 24 -1.31 3.95 -15.67
N ALA A 25 -1.60 4.30 -14.41
CA ALA A 25 -1.82 5.69 -14.00
C ALA A 25 -0.58 6.55 -14.27
N GLU A 26 0.60 6.08 -13.86
CA GLU A 26 1.88 6.78 -14.09
C GLU A 26 2.21 6.93 -15.59
N ALA A 27 1.89 5.91 -16.40
CA ALA A 27 2.12 5.96 -17.85
C ALA A 27 1.09 6.79 -18.62
N SER A 28 0.00 7.22 -17.98
CA SER A 28 -1.08 7.95 -18.65
C SER A 28 -0.77 9.43 -18.86
N HIS A 29 0.21 9.99 -18.13
CA HIS A 29 0.64 11.38 -18.24
C HIS A 29 -0.53 12.39 -18.14
N PRO A 30 -1.27 12.42 -17.01
CA PRO A 30 -2.41 13.34 -16.82
C PRO A 30 -2.03 14.81 -17.02
N GLU A 31 -0.78 15.18 -16.75
CA GLU A 31 -0.20 16.50 -17.00
C GLU A 31 -0.17 16.90 -18.47
N GLU A 32 -0.13 15.95 -19.40
CA GLU A 32 -0.23 16.22 -20.84
C GLU A 32 -1.70 16.35 -21.25
N VAL A 33 -2.57 15.49 -20.69
CA VAL A 33 -4.00 15.45 -21.00
C VAL A 33 -4.72 16.71 -20.53
N VAL A 34 -4.37 17.26 -19.35
CA VAL A 34 -4.98 18.51 -18.83
C VAL A 34 -4.79 19.72 -19.75
N ASN A 35 -3.77 19.68 -20.63
CA ASN A 35 -3.51 20.75 -21.60
C ASN A 35 -4.35 20.62 -22.88
N LEU A 36 -5.04 19.50 -23.08
CA LEU A 36 -5.93 19.29 -24.22
C LEU A 36 -7.30 19.93 -23.96
N PRO A 37 -8.07 20.24 -25.02
CA PRO A 37 -9.48 20.54 -24.89
C PRO A 37 -10.24 19.40 -24.18
N VAL A 38 -11.17 19.74 -23.28
CA VAL A 38 -11.92 18.76 -22.46
C VAL A 38 -12.64 17.71 -23.32
N ASN A 39 -13.09 18.06 -24.52
CA ASN A 39 -13.74 17.12 -25.44
C ASN A 39 -12.77 16.12 -26.11
N GLU A 40 -11.47 16.31 -25.94
CA GLU A 40 -10.40 15.43 -26.44
C GLU A 40 -9.79 14.57 -25.32
N TRP A 41 -10.22 14.78 -24.07
CA TRP A 41 -9.78 13.98 -22.94
C TRP A 41 -10.26 12.53 -23.09
N LEU A 42 -9.32 11.58 -23.01
CA LEU A 42 -9.63 10.15 -22.98
C LEU A 42 -10.06 9.69 -21.57
N PHE A 43 -9.66 10.43 -20.55
CA PHE A 43 -9.94 10.23 -19.14
C PHE A 43 -9.89 11.59 -18.42
N ASP A 44 -10.46 11.68 -17.23
CA ASP A 44 -10.31 12.88 -16.40
C ASP A 44 -8.90 12.88 -15.76
N PRO A 45 -8.03 13.88 -16.05
CA PRO A 45 -6.69 13.93 -15.47
C PRO A 45 -6.72 14.05 -13.93
N VAL A 46 -7.78 14.65 -13.36
CA VAL A 46 -7.94 14.77 -11.91
C VAL A 46 -8.22 13.41 -11.28
N ASP A 47 -9.07 12.60 -11.91
CA ASP A 47 -9.37 11.25 -11.40
C ASP A 47 -8.12 10.37 -11.41
N VAL A 48 -7.30 10.45 -12.48
CA VAL A 48 -6.03 9.71 -12.56
C VAL A 48 -5.05 10.12 -11.46
N GLU A 49 -4.90 11.42 -11.19
CA GLU A 49 -4.03 11.90 -10.09
C GLU A 49 -4.52 11.36 -8.73
N TYR A 50 -5.84 11.35 -8.50
CA TYR A 50 -6.41 10.78 -7.27
C TYR A 50 -6.17 9.27 -7.16
N ASP A 51 -6.37 8.54 -8.24
CA ASP A 51 -6.14 7.10 -8.30
C ASP A 51 -4.67 6.77 -8.05
N GLU A 52 -3.74 7.49 -8.66
CA GLU A 52 -2.29 7.31 -8.44
C GLU A 52 -1.89 7.47 -6.96
N VAL A 53 -2.41 8.51 -6.29
CA VAL A 53 -2.17 8.73 -4.85
C VAL A 53 -2.81 7.62 -4.01
N GLY A 54 -4.03 7.20 -4.35
CA GLY A 54 -4.74 6.13 -3.68
C GLY A 54 -4.01 4.78 -3.81
N LEU A 55 -3.57 4.44 -5.02
CA LEU A 55 -2.86 3.22 -5.35
C LEU A 55 -1.50 3.14 -4.64
N ARG A 56 -0.73 4.23 -4.57
CA ARG A 56 0.51 4.26 -3.78
C ARG A 56 0.28 4.03 -2.30
N THR A 57 -0.78 4.64 -1.76
CA THR A 57 -1.15 4.46 -0.35
C THR A 57 -1.57 3.01 -0.08
N LEU A 58 -2.37 2.43 -0.98
CA LEU A 58 -2.82 1.05 -0.88
C LEU A 58 -1.67 0.06 -1.01
N LEU A 59 -0.76 0.26 -1.96
CA LEU A 59 0.42 -0.58 -2.16
C LEU A 59 1.26 -0.64 -0.88
N GLY A 60 1.57 0.52 -0.28
CA GLY A 60 2.31 0.56 0.98
C GLY A 60 1.57 -0.11 2.15
N ALA A 61 0.23 -0.05 2.17
CA ALA A 61 -0.57 -0.76 3.17
C ALA A 61 -0.53 -2.28 2.98
N VAL A 62 -0.57 -2.77 1.73
CA VAL A 62 -0.44 -4.19 1.39
C VAL A 62 0.95 -4.70 1.77
N GLU A 63 2.01 -4.01 1.35
CA GLU A 63 3.41 -4.35 1.70
C GLU A 63 3.61 -4.42 3.22
N THR A 64 3.00 -3.49 3.97
CA THR A 64 3.05 -3.46 5.45
C THR A 64 2.33 -4.66 6.06
N LEU A 65 1.24 -5.11 5.46
CA LEU A 65 0.46 -6.26 5.95
C LEU A 65 1.13 -7.59 5.59
N GLU A 66 1.83 -7.67 4.47
CA GLU A 66 2.63 -8.84 4.07
C GLU A 66 3.88 -9.01 4.92
N SER A 67 4.53 -7.91 5.31
CA SER A 67 5.67 -7.97 6.22
C SER A 67 5.21 -8.33 7.64
N PRO A 68 5.60 -9.49 8.21
CA PRO A 68 5.39 -9.72 9.62
C PRO A 68 6.19 -8.66 10.38
N ALA A 69 5.49 -7.78 11.09
CA ALA A 69 6.13 -6.77 11.93
C ALA A 69 7.21 -7.45 12.80
N PRO A 70 8.41 -6.86 12.94
CA PRO A 70 9.29 -7.31 13.99
C PRO A 70 8.52 -7.16 15.30
N HIS A 71 8.20 -8.27 15.95
CA HIS A 71 7.70 -8.25 17.32
C HIS A 71 8.62 -7.31 18.10
N PRO A 72 8.10 -6.30 18.83
CA PRO A 72 8.91 -5.67 19.85
C PRO A 72 9.23 -6.81 20.82
N THR A 73 10.45 -7.33 20.69
CA THR A 73 11.02 -8.35 21.57
C THR A 73 10.68 -7.90 22.96
N GLY A 74 9.83 -8.69 23.64
CA GLY A 74 9.46 -8.43 25.01
C GLY A 74 10.72 -8.06 25.77
N GLU A 75 10.70 -6.85 26.31
CA GLU A 75 11.66 -6.35 27.27
C GLU A 75 11.83 -7.45 28.32
N LYS A 76 12.88 -8.27 28.18
CA LYS A 76 13.40 -9.02 29.31
C LYS A 76 13.98 -7.97 30.22
N VAL A 77 13.12 -7.40 31.06
CA VAL A 77 13.53 -6.74 32.28
C VAL A 77 14.29 -7.81 33.05
N ASP A 78 15.62 -7.75 33.04
CA ASP A 78 16.46 -8.59 33.87
C ASP A 78 16.10 -8.30 35.34
N PRO A 79 15.53 -9.26 36.11
CA PRO A 79 15.38 -9.07 37.53
C PRO A 79 16.65 -9.61 38.19
N HIS A 80 17.76 -8.89 38.07
CA HIS A 80 18.91 -9.15 38.94
C HIS A 80 19.54 -7.84 39.43
N GLY A 81 18.71 -7.07 40.13
CA GLY A 81 19.19 -6.13 41.13
C GLY A 81 19.98 -6.90 42.18
N ALA A 82 21.30 -6.72 42.11
CA ALA A 82 22.31 -6.97 43.12
C ALA A 82 21.79 -7.31 44.52
N ASP A 83 21.84 -8.60 44.87
CA ASP A 83 21.74 -9.05 46.25
C ASP A 83 23.11 -8.85 46.94
N ARG A 84 23.16 -7.80 47.76
CA ARG A 84 23.69 -7.76 49.15
C ARG A 84 25.17 -8.11 49.40
N THR A 85 25.90 -7.06 49.81
CA THR A 85 26.83 -6.98 50.95
C THR A 85 27.74 -8.19 51.24
N LEU A 86 29.01 -8.05 50.84
CA LEU A 86 30.14 -8.81 51.41
C LEU A 86 30.30 -8.49 52.91
N GLU A 87 30.47 -9.56 53.69
CA GLU A 87 30.87 -9.62 55.10
C GLU A 87 32.29 -9.06 55.32
#